data_AF-A0A922YF71-F1
#
_entry.id   AF-A0A922YF71-F1
#
_cell.length_a   1.000
_cell.length_b   1.000
_cell.length_c   1.000
_cell.angle_alpha   90.00
_cell.angle_beta   90.00
_cell.angle_gamma   90.00
#
_symmetry.space_group_name_H-M   'P 1'
#
loop_
_entity.id
_entity.type
_entity.pdbx_description
1 polymer ?
#
loop_
_entity_poly.entity_id
_entity_poly.type
_entity_poly.pdbx_seq_one_letter_code
_entity_poly.pdbx_strand_id
1 'polypeptide(L)'
;MAESPTISIEPGSRGNANLIYFLYIVAPVFFQVLALVGVVMAYLGKGKGDALIENHYRNQINIFWKMLLYCVIAGLLTFILIGLLLFLAALVWYIVRIVKGMQALAAGEMVENPDSWLL
;
A
#
# COMPACT_ATOMS: atom_id res chain seq x y z
N MET A 1 18.07 0.87 -19.52
CA MET A 1 18.59 0.10 -18.38
C MET A 1 17.68 0.43 -17.21
N ALA A 2 16.84 -0.50 -16.77
CA ALA A 2 16.06 -0.26 -15.56
C ALA A 2 17.05 -0.08 -14.40
N GLU A 3 16.97 1.04 -13.69
CA GLU A 3 17.74 1.21 -12.46
C GLU A 3 17.40 0.03 -11.53
N SER A 4 18.40 -0.48 -10.81
CA SER A 4 18.14 -1.55 -9.83
C SER A 4 17.04 -1.08 -8.87
N PRO A 5 16.13 -1.97 -8.42
CA PRO A 5 15.11 -1.61 -7.44
C PRO A 5 15.81 -1.16 -6.17
N THR A 6 16.00 0.14 -6.06
CA THR A 6 16.69 0.76 -4.94
C THR A 6 15.74 0.72 -3.76
N ILE A 7 16.25 0.35 -2.59
CA ILE A 7 15.55 0.53 -1.34
C ILE A 7 16.21 1.73 -0.67
N SER A 8 15.42 2.76 -0.38
CA SER A 8 15.93 4.00 0.20
C SER A 8 15.00 4.49 1.30
N ILE A 9 15.58 5.14 2.31
CA ILE A 9 14.83 5.87 3.33
C ILE A 9 14.63 7.34 2.95
N GLU A 10 15.24 7.81 1.85
CA GLU A 10 15.15 9.19 1.39
C GLU A 10 13.73 9.53 0.93
N PRO A 11 13.02 10.44 1.62
CA PRO A 11 11.65 10.81 1.26
C PRO A 11 11.61 11.44 -0.14
N GLY A 12 10.56 11.16 -0.91
CA GLY A 12 10.40 11.66 -2.29
C GLY A 12 11.14 10.85 -3.35
N SER A 13 11.87 9.80 -2.98
CA SER A 13 12.58 8.92 -3.92
C SER A 13 11.76 7.69 -4.34
N ARG A 14 12.05 7.16 -5.54
CA ARG A 14 11.53 5.86 -6.00
C ARG A 14 11.82 4.75 -4.99
N GLY A 15 13.02 4.74 -4.41
CA GLY A 15 13.41 3.69 -3.49
C GLY A 15 12.66 3.72 -2.16
N ASN A 16 12.22 4.91 -1.73
CA ASN A 16 11.36 5.05 -0.57
C ASN A 16 9.92 4.58 -0.83
N ALA A 17 9.35 4.94 -1.98
CA ALA A 17 8.07 4.39 -2.41
C ALA A 17 8.14 2.85 -2.49
N ASN A 18 9.20 2.28 -3.05
CA ASN A 18 9.37 0.82 -3.13
C ASN A 18 9.50 0.16 -1.76
N LEU A 19 10.26 0.78 -0.84
CA LEU A 19 10.38 0.32 0.54
C LEU A 19 9.03 0.25 1.25
N ILE A 20 8.15 1.24 1.06
CA ILE A 20 6.82 1.24 1.67
C ILE A 20 5.97 0.07 1.16
N TYR A 21 6.01 -0.22 -0.15
CA TYR A 21 5.33 -1.41 -0.69
C TYR A 21 5.89 -2.71 -0.10
N PHE A 22 7.20 -2.80 0.08
CA PHE A 22 7.83 -3.96 0.72
C PHE A 22 7.38 -4.12 2.17
N LEU A 23 7.36 -3.03 2.94
CA LEU A 23 6.83 -3.04 4.32
C LEU A 23 5.39 -3.53 4.36
N TYR A 24 4.55 -3.11 3.41
CA TYR A 24 3.16 -3.54 3.32
C TYR A 24 2.99 -5.04 3.01
N ILE A 25 3.84 -5.63 2.17
CA ILE A 25 3.83 -7.08 1.90
C ILE A 25 4.18 -7.88 3.15
N VAL A 26 5.17 -7.43 3.92
CA VAL A 26 5.70 -8.17 5.07
C VAL A 26 4.86 -7.92 6.34
N ALA A 27 4.13 -6.81 6.41
CA ALA A 27 3.35 -6.38 7.56
C ALA A 27 2.41 -7.45 8.18
N PRO A 28 1.71 -8.32 7.41
CA PRO A 28 0.84 -9.34 7.99
C PRO A 28 1.56 -10.31 8.95
N VAL A 29 2.85 -10.60 8.73
CA VAL A 29 3.66 -11.46 9.61
C VAL A 29 3.89 -10.82 10.97
N PHE A 30 3.81 -9.49 11.05
CA PHE A 30 4.08 -8.70 12.25
C PHE A 30 2.82 -8.01 12.78
N PHE A 31 1.65 -8.66 12.64
CA PHE A 31 0.36 -8.12 13.10
C PHE A 31 0.10 -6.68 12.59
N GLN A 32 0.51 -6.40 11.36
CA GLN A 32 0.36 -5.10 10.68
C GLN A 32 1.16 -3.92 11.26
N VAL A 33 2.05 -4.13 12.23
CA VAL A 33 2.88 -3.05 12.80
C VAL A 33 3.75 -2.38 11.72
N LEU A 34 4.27 -3.15 10.76
CA LEU A 34 5.07 -2.57 9.66
C LEU A 34 4.25 -1.72 8.68
N ALA A 35 2.94 -1.96 8.56
CA ALA A 35 2.07 -1.13 7.73
C ALA A 35 1.92 0.28 8.32
N LEU A 36 1.94 0.41 9.66
CA LEU A 36 1.97 1.71 10.33
C LEU A 36 3.25 2.49 10.00
N VAL A 37 4.40 1.81 10.00
CA VAL A 37 5.67 2.44 9.61
C VAL A 37 5.60 2.92 8.16
N GLY A 38 5.12 2.07 7.25
CA GLY A 38 4.98 2.40 5.83
C GLY A 38 4.06 3.61 5.58
N VAL A 39 2.90 3.69 6.23
CA VAL A 39 1.99 4.82 6.03
C VAL A 39 2.56 6.12 6.60
N VAL A 40 3.26 6.07 7.75
CA VAL A 40 3.94 7.24 8.31
C VAL A 40 5.03 7.73 7.34
N MET A 41 5.83 6.82 6.77
CA MET A 41 6.82 7.17 5.75
C MET A 41 6.17 7.82 4.51
N ALA A 42 5.04 7.30 4.03
CA ALA A 42 4.30 7.88 2.90
C ALA A 42 3.82 9.31 3.21
N TYR A 43 3.26 9.54 4.41
CA TYR A 43 2.85 10.90 4.83
C TYR A 43 4.02 11.86 4.96
N LEU A 44 5.16 11.41 5.50
CA LEU A 44 6.36 12.24 5.63
C LEU A 44 7.06 12.51 4.29
N GLY A 45 6.90 11.63 3.31
CA GLY A 45 7.41 11.78 1.94
C GLY A 45 6.51 12.62 1.03
N LYS A 46 5.23 12.73 1.36
CA LYS A 46 4.24 13.51 0.61
C LYS A 46 4.72 14.94 0.37
N GLY A 47 4.65 15.40 -0.89
CA GLY A 47 5.09 16.73 -1.30
C GLY A 47 6.61 16.92 -1.44
N LYS A 48 7.41 15.85 -1.25
CA LYS A 48 8.88 15.90 -1.42
C LYS A 48 9.39 15.22 -2.70
N GLY A 49 8.52 14.49 -3.41
CA GLY A 49 8.83 13.82 -4.67
C GLY A 49 8.20 14.52 -5.88
N ASP A 50 8.48 13.99 -7.06
CA ASP A 50 7.82 14.40 -8.30
C ASP A 50 6.36 13.88 -8.35
N ALA A 51 5.65 14.20 -9.45
CA ALA A 51 4.27 13.78 -9.63
C ALA A 51 4.08 12.25 -9.64
N LEU A 52 5.10 11.50 -10.07
CA LEU A 52 5.07 10.03 -10.07
C LEU A 52 5.08 9.53 -8.62
N ILE A 53 6.04 9.97 -7.82
CA ILE A 53 6.18 9.53 -6.43
C ILE A 53 4.98 9.97 -5.59
N GLU A 54 4.48 11.19 -5.79
CA GLU A 54 3.27 11.66 -5.11
C GLU A 54 2.04 10.80 -5.43
N ASN A 55 1.92 10.31 -6.67
CA ASN A 55 0.88 9.36 -7.06
C ASN A 55 1.02 8.01 -6.32
N HIS A 56 2.25 7.47 -6.18
CA HIS A 56 2.46 6.25 -5.40
C HIS A 56 2.20 6.44 -3.91
N TYR A 57 2.63 7.56 -3.31
CA TYR A 57 2.32 7.85 -1.89
C TYR A 57 0.81 7.95 -1.67
N ARG A 58 0.06 8.57 -2.59
CA ARG A 58 -1.40 8.57 -2.54
C ARG A 58 -1.98 7.15 -2.55
N ASN A 59 -1.52 6.28 -3.45
CA ASN A 59 -1.96 4.87 -3.47
C ASN A 59 -1.62 4.16 -2.15
N GLN A 60 -0.42 4.34 -1.61
CA GLN A 60 0.04 3.69 -0.38
C GLN A 60 -0.74 4.15 0.86
N ILE A 61 -1.02 5.45 0.96
CA ILE A 61 -1.88 6.00 2.01
C ILE A 61 -3.29 5.41 1.90
N ASN A 62 -3.85 5.36 0.69
CA ASN A 62 -5.17 4.80 0.46
C ASN A 62 -5.24 3.29 0.76
N ILE A 63 -4.21 2.52 0.41
CA ILE A 63 -4.12 1.08 0.74
C ILE A 63 -4.24 0.89 2.25
N PHE A 64 -3.48 1.66 3.04
CA PHE A 64 -3.52 1.55 4.50
C PHE A 64 -4.91 1.83 5.07
N TRP A 65 -5.49 2.99 4.73
CA TRP A 65 -6.78 3.39 5.31
C TRP A 65 -7.95 2.53 4.86
N LYS A 66 -7.96 2.10 3.59
CA LYS A 66 -9.00 1.20 3.07
C LYS A 66 -8.88 -0.19 3.67
N MET A 67 -7.66 -0.71 3.80
CA MET A 67 -7.46 -2.00 4.45
C MET A 67 -7.86 -1.95 5.93
N LEU A 68 -7.52 -0.87 6.64
CA LEU A 68 -7.97 -0.66 8.01
C LEU A 68 -9.50 -0.68 8.09
N LEU A 69 -10.20 0.02 7.19
CA LEU A 69 -11.66 0.02 7.14
C LEU A 69 -12.23 -1.37 6.82
N TYR A 70 -11.67 -2.08 5.84
CA TYR A 70 -12.10 -3.44 5.52
C TYR A 70 -11.93 -4.38 6.72
N CYS A 71 -10.82 -4.29 7.45
CA CYS A 71 -10.61 -5.08 8.67
C CYS A 71 -11.62 -4.75 9.77
N VAL A 72 -11.94 -3.47 9.98
CA VAL A 72 -12.96 -3.06 10.96
C VAL A 72 -14.33 -3.63 10.58
N ILE A 73 -14.74 -3.46 9.31
CA ILE A 73 -16.03 -3.96 8.82
C ILE A 73 -16.10 -5.50 8.90
N ALA A 74 -15.05 -6.19 8.44
CA ALA A 74 -14.97 -7.65 8.50
C ALA A 74 -14.98 -8.15 9.96
N GLY A 75 -14.28 -7.46 10.86
CA GLY A 75 -14.29 -7.77 12.29
C GLY A 75 -15.70 -7.70 12.90
N LEU A 76 -16.44 -6.62 12.61
CA LEU A 76 -17.83 -6.48 13.05
C LEU A 76 -18.76 -7.54 12.43
N LEU A 77 -18.56 -7.90 11.16
CA LEU A 77 -19.39 -8.92 10.49
C LEU A 77 -19.02 -10.36 10.85
N THR A 78 -17.97 -10.58 11.63
CA THR A 78 -17.55 -11.91 12.07
C THR A 78 -18.57 -12.51 13.06
N PHE A 79 -19.34 -11.69 13.79
CA PHE A 79 -20.41 -12.16 14.67
C PHE A 79 -21.52 -12.94 13.95
N ILE A 80 -21.66 -12.76 12.63
CA ILE A 80 -22.59 -13.49 11.76
C ILE A 80 -21.85 -14.36 10.72
N LEU A 81 -20.59 -14.70 10.98
CA LEU A 81 -19.69 -15.53 10.15
C LEU A 81 -19.31 -14.97 8.76
N ILE A 82 -20.01 -13.97 8.24
CA ILE A 82 -19.71 -13.32 6.95
C ILE A 82 -18.36 -12.59 6.97
N GLY A 83 -17.95 -12.08 8.14
CA GLY A 83 -16.68 -11.39 8.32
C GLY A 83 -15.45 -12.17 7.84
N LEU A 84 -15.46 -13.50 7.98
CA LEU A 84 -14.35 -14.35 7.55
C LEU A 84 -14.13 -14.31 6.03
N LEU A 85 -15.22 -14.31 5.25
CA LEU A 85 -15.15 -14.19 3.79
C LEU A 85 -14.67 -12.79 3.37
N LEU A 86 -15.08 -11.76 4.12
CA LEU A 86 -14.65 -10.40 3.86
C LEU A 86 -13.17 -10.17 4.19
N PHE A 87 -12.64 -10.80 5.23
CA PHE A 87 -11.19 -10.78 5.49
C PHE A 87 -10.40 -11.37 4.32
N LEU A 88 -10.87 -12.48 3.73
CA LEU A 88 -10.23 -13.08 2.56
C LEU A 88 -10.30 -12.15 1.34
N ALA A 89 -11.46 -11.57 1.07
CA ALA A 89 -11.63 -10.61 -0.02
C ALA A 89 -10.75 -9.36 0.17
N ALA A 90 -10.66 -8.84 1.39
CA ALA A 90 -9.81 -7.70 1.75
C ALA A 90 -8.33 -8.03 1.57
N LEU A 91 -7.90 -9.23 1.95
CA LEU A 91 -6.52 -9.69 1.76
C LEU A 91 -6.15 -9.76 0.27
N VAL A 92 -7.02 -10.32 -0.57
CA VAL A 92 -6.82 -10.36 -2.03
C VAL A 92 -6.73 -8.94 -2.60
N TRP A 93 -7.66 -8.07 -2.21
CA TRP A 93 -7.66 -6.66 -2.63
C TRP A 93 -6.36 -5.95 -2.25
N TYR A 94 -5.90 -6.14 -1.01
CA TYR A 94 -4.67 -5.55 -0.48
C TYR A 94 -3.43 -5.99 -1.27
N ILE A 95 -3.27 -7.30 -1.49
CA ILE A 95 -2.12 -7.86 -2.22
C ILE A 95 -2.09 -7.35 -3.65
N VAL A 96 -3.21 -7.40 -4.37
CA VAL A 96 -3.27 -6.98 -5.78
C VAL A 96 -2.92 -5.50 -5.92
N ARG A 97 -3.42 -4.64 -5.02
CA ARG A 97 -3.13 -3.19 -5.06
C ARG A 97 -1.66 -2.87 -4.78
N ILE A 98 -1.01 -3.63 -3.90
CA ILE A 98 0.43 -3.50 -3.66
C ILE A 98 1.22 -3.94 -4.89
N VAL A 99 0.93 -5.13 -5.43
CA VAL A 99 1.65 -5.69 -6.59
C VAL A 99 1.50 -4.78 -7.81
N LYS A 100 0.29 -4.30 -8.12
CA LYS A 100 0.05 -3.31 -9.19
C LYS A 100 0.87 -2.04 -8.96
N GLY A 101 0.90 -1.53 -7.73
CA GLY A 101 1.68 -0.35 -7.37
C GLY A 101 3.19 -0.55 -7.55
N MET A 102 3.71 -1.72 -7.19
CA MET A 102 5.12 -2.09 -7.38
C MET A 102 5.48 -2.25 -8.87
N GLN A 103 4.62 -2.91 -9.65
CA GLN A 103 4.82 -3.08 -11.09
C GLN A 103 4.82 -1.73 -11.81
N ALA A 104 3.86 -0.85 -11.52
CA ALA A 104 3.81 0.49 -12.07
C ALA A 104 5.05 1.30 -11.67
N LEU A 105 5.47 1.24 -10.39
CA LEU A 105 6.66 1.95 -9.92
C LEU A 105 7.92 1.48 -10.66
N ALA A 106 8.07 0.18 -10.86
CA ALA A 106 9.19 -0.43 -11.58
C ALA A 106 9.18 -0.05 -13.09
N ALA A 107 8.00 0.11 -13.68
CA ALA A 107 7.82 0.60 -15.04
C ALA A 107 8.04 2.13 -15.16
N GLY A 108 8.10 2.86 -14.04
CA GLY A 108 8.14 4.32 -14.03
C GLY A 108 6.80 4.96 -14.40
N GLU A 109 5.70 4.23 -14.18
CA GLU A 109 4.34 4.61 -14.50
C GLU A 109 3.55 4.99 -13.23
N MET A 110 2.55 5.85 -13.40
CA MET A 110 1.63 6.18 -12.31
C MET A 110 0.73 4.98 -12.00
N VAL A 111 0.36 4.84 -10.72
CA VAL A 111 -0.73 3.95 -10.31
C VAL A 111 -2.03 4.47 -10.91
N GLU A 112 -2.70 3.61 -11.68
CA GLU A 112 -4.05 3.86 -12.16
C GLU A 112 -5.04 3.93 -10.99
N ASN A 113 -5.87 4.98 -10.97
CA ASN A 113 -6.97 5.16 -10.02
C ASN A 113 -6.58 4.86 -8.55
N PRO A 114 -5.60 5.58 -7.97
CA PRO A 114 -5.13 5.33 -6.60
C PRO A 114 -6.25 5.47 -5.56
N ASP A 115 -7.30 6.24 -5.87
CA ASP A 115 -8.47 6.46 -5.01
C ASP A 115 -9.56 5.39 -5.16
N SER A 116 -9.43 4.43 -6.09
CA SER A 116 -10.42 3.35 -6.29
C SER A 116 -10.60 2.49 -5.04
N TRP A 117 -11.84 2.09 -4.74
CA TRP A 117 -12.15 1.10 -3.71
C TRP A 117 -12.05 -0.33 -4.23
N LEU A 118 -11.97 -0.49 -5.55
CA LEU A 118 -11.87 -1.76 -6.25
C LEU A 118 -10.43 -1.98 -6.75
N LEU A 119 -10.26 -3.07 -7.49
CA LEU A 119 -9.00 -3.43 -8.15
C LEU A 119 -8.68 -2.52 -9.34
#